data_AF-A0A017RX85-F1
#
_entry.id   AF-A0A017RX85-F1
#
_cell.length_a   1.000
_cell.length_b   1.000
_cell.length_c   1.000
_cell.angle_alpha   90.00
_cell.angle_beta   90.00
_cell.angle_gamma   90.00
#
_symmetry.space_group_name_H-M   'P 1'
#
loop_
_entity.id
_entity.type
_entity.pdbx_description
1 polymer ?
#
loop_
_entity_poly.entity_id
_entity_poly.type
_entity_poly.pdbx_seq_one_letter_code
_entity_poly.pdbx_strand_id
1 'polypeptide(L)' 'MNNLKCTVTNCAYNSNTYCTAENVKVDACGDGFVNSADGTACRTFKPKNNNNMR' A
#
# COMPACT_ATOMS: atom_id res chain seq x y z
N MET A 1 -16.99 6.81 -0.71
CA MET A 1 -15.53 6.92 -0.92
C MET A 1 -14.89 5.71 -0.26
N ASN A 2 -13.96 5.04 -0.93
CA ASN A 2 -13.33 3.83 -0.39
C ASN A 2 -12.18 4.26 0.53
N ASN A 3 -12.39 4.21 1.84
CA ASN A 3 -11.40 4.59 2.84
C ASN A 3 -10.40 3.44 3.07
N LEU A 4 -9.48 3.23 2.13
CA LEU A 4 -8.42 2.25 2.30
C LEU A 4 -7.35 2.80 3.26
N LYS A 5 -7.19 2.17 4.42
CA LYS A 5 -6.18 2.56 5.40
C LYS A 5 -4.78 2.29 4.83
N CYS A 6 -3.91 3.28 4.90
CA CYS A 6 -2.49 3.15 4.60
C CYS A 6 -1.73 3.55 5.85
N THR A 7 -1.11 2.60 6.54
CA THR A 7 -0.26 2.89 7.72
C THR A 7 1.20 3.15 7.33
N VAL A 8 1.55 2.90 6.06
CA VAL A 8 2.90 3.10 5.54
C VAL A 8 3.16 4.59 5.33
N THR A 9 3.81 5.23 6.31
CA THR A 9 4.07 6.68 6.35
C THR A 9 4.91 7.19 5.18
N ASN A 10 5.79 6.33 4.64
CA ASN A 10 6.62 6.63 3.47
C ASN A 10 5.93 6.33 2.12
N CYS A 11 4.65 5.96 2.08
CA CYS A 11 3.95 5.75 0.81
C CYS A 11 3.54 7.09 0.19
N ALA A 12 3.86 7.33 -1.08
CA ALA A 12 3.52 8.53 -1.83
C ALA A 12 2.01 8.84 -1.85
N TYR A 13 1.19 7.79 -1.73
CA TYR A 13 -0.27 7.88 -1.69
C TYR A 13 -0.83 7.95 -0.26
N ASN A 14 0.02 7.99 0.76
CA ASN A 14 -0.42 8.14 2.14
C ASN A 14 -0.77 9.60 2.43
N SER A 15 -2.06 9.87 2.61
CA SER A 15 -2.59 11.13 3.13
C SER A 15 -3.37 10.85 4.41
N ASN A 16 -2.90 11.38 5.54
CA ASN A 16 -3.56 11.23 6.84
C ASN A 16 -3.94 9.78 7.20
N THR A 17 -3.05 8.82 6.97
CA THR A 17 -3.26 7.37 7.20
C THR A 17 -4.25 6.68 6.24
N TYR A 18 -4.63 7.33 5.15
CA TYR A 18 -5.46 6.77 4.09
C TYR A 18 -4.73 6.80 2.75
N CYS A 19 -4.99 5.81 1.91
CA CYS A 19 -4.47 5.74 0.55
C CYS A 19 -5.30 6.63 -0.37
N THR A 20 -4.65 7.49 -1.14
CA THR A 20 -5.27 8.38 -2.13
C THR A 20 -5.00 7.95 -3.56
N ALA A 21 -4.44 6.76 -3.78
CA ALA A 21 -4.22 6.24 -5.13
C ALA A 21 -5.56 6.01 -5.83
N GLU A 22 -5.68 6.48 -7.06
CA GLU A 22 -6.87 6.28 -7.90
C GLU A 22 -7.16 4.79 -8.14
N ASN A 23 -6.10 4.01 -8.34
CA ASN A 23 -6.17 2.56 -8.56
C ASN A 23 -5.28 1.83 -7.55
N VAL A 24 -5.91 1.08 -6.63
CA VAL A 24 -5.21 0.29 -5.61
C VAL A 24 -5.15 -1.18 -6.04
N LYS A 25 -3.95 -1.69 -6.24
CA LYS A 25 -3.68 -3.12 -6.43
C LYS A 25 -3.20 -3.73 -5.12
N VAL A 26 -3.90 -4.76 -4.69
CA VAL A 26 -3.58 -5.56 -3.50
C VAL A 26 -3.29 -6.98 -3.96
N ASP A 27 -2.12 -7.51 -3.59
CA ASP A 27 -1.73 -8.90 -3.87
C ASP A 27 -1.47 -9.64 -2.54
N ALA A 28 -1.44 -10.98 -2.60
CA ALA A 28 -1.00 -11.79 -1.48
C ALA A 28 0.51 -11.63 -1.20
N CYS A 29 0.88 -11.57 0.07
CA CYS A 29 2.25 -11.79 0.53
C CYS A 29 2.49 -13.31 0.64
N GLY A 30 2.89 -13.96 -0.45
CA GLY A 30 3.32 -15.36 -0.42
C GLY A 30 2.72 -16.23 -1.51
N ASP A 31 2.11 -17.35 -1.11
CA ASP A 31 1.65 -18.46 -1.95
C ASP A 31 0.37 -18.16 -2.75
N GLY A 32 -0.14 -16.93 -2.70
CA GLY A 32 -1.34 -16.51 -3.42
C GLY A 32 -2.64 -16.68 -2.63
N PHE A 33 -2.60 -17.24 -1.42
CA PHE A 33 -3.78 -17.40 -0.57
C PHE A 33 -3.67 -16.52 0.67
N VAL A 34 -4.75 -15.79 0.98
CA VAL A 34 -4.75 -14.84 2.10
C VAL A 34 -5.98 -15.07 2.96
N ASN A 35 -5.75 -15.40 4.24
CA ASN A 35 -6.81 -15.63 5.23
C ASN A 35 -6.96 -14.46 6.22
N SER A 36 -6.09 -13.45 6.16
CA SER A 36 -6.12 -12.25 7.02
C SER A 36 -5.56 -11.04 6.30
N ALA A 37 -5.90 -9.83 6.75
CA ALA A 37 -5.38 -8.60 6.16
C ALA A 37 -3.83 -8.52 6.18
N ASP A 38 -3.19 -9.16 7.16
CA ASP A 38 -1.72 -9.20 7.29
C ASP A 38 -1.05 -9.97 6.15
N GLY A 39 -1.77 -10.89 5.51
CA GLY A 39 -1.29 -11.59 4.31
C GLY A 39 -1.45 -10.80 3.02
N THR A 40 -1.92 -9.55 3.07
CA THR A 40 -2.05 -8.68 1.89
C THR A 40 -0.94 -7.63 1.80
N ALA A 41 -0.47 -7.35 0.58
CA ALA A 41 0.43 -6.24 0.28
C ALA A 41 -0.16 -5.28 -0.76
N CYS A 42 0.02 -3.99 -0.51
CA CYS A 42 -0.30 -2.95 -1.47
C CYS A 42 0.80 -2.85 -2.54
N ARG A 43 0.53 -3.31 -3.75
CA ARG A 43 1.45 -3.24 -4.91
C ARG A 43 1.44 -1.87 -5.57
N THR A 44 0.44 -1.05 -5.27
CA THR A 44 0.42 0.37 -5.64
C THR A 44 1.41 1.19 -4.80
N PHE A 45 2.06 0.61 -3.78
CA PHE A 45 3.06 1.33 -2.99
C PHE A 45 4.12 1.99 -3.88
N LYS A 46 4.32 3.28 -3.66
CA LYS A 46 5.48 4.03 -4.15
C LYS A 46 6.09 4.77 -2.97
N PRO A 47 7.41 4.84 -2.82
CA PRO A 47 8.02 5.69 -1.81
C PRO A 47 7.70 7.17 -2.09
N LYS A 48 7.46 7.97 -1.05
CA LYS A 48 7.58 9.44 -1.15
C LYS A 48 9.01 9.71 -1.58
N ASN A 49 9.20 10.55 -2.61
CA ASN A 49 10.51 10.82 -3.21
C ASN A 49 11.62 10.93 -2.14
N ASN A 50 12.45 9.89 -2.08
CA ASN A 50 13.80 9.93 -1.52
C ASN A 50 14.67 9.40 -2.66
N ASN A 51 15.54 10.24 -3.22
CA ASN A 51 16.42 9.94 -4.35
C ASN A 51 17.36 8.72 -4.17
N ASN A 52 17.23 7.91 -3.11
CA ASN A 52 18.26 6.98 -2.66
C ASN A 52 17.70 5.61 -2.22
N MET A 53 16.98 4.87 -3.07
CA MET A 53 16.70 3.45 -2.81
C MET A 53 16.87 2.66 -4.11
N ARG A 54 18.11 2.19 -4.31
CA ARG A 54 18.54 1.23 -5.33
C ARG A 54 18.37 -0.18 -4.80
#